data_AF-A0A0F8Y503-F1
#
_entry.id   AF-A0A0F8Y503-F1
#
_cell.length_a   1.000
_cell.length_b   1.000
_cell.length_c   1.000
_cell.angle_alpha   90.00
_cell.angle_beta   90.00
_cell.angle_gamma   90.00
#
_symmetry.space_group_name_H-M   'P 1'
#
loop_
_entity.id
_entity.type
_entity.pdbx_description
1 polymer ?
#
loop_
_entity_poly.entity_id
_entity_poly.type
_entity_poly.pdbx_seq_one_letter_code
_entity_poly.pdbx_strand_id
1 'polypeptide(L)'
;LHFVDIVNHMTSERLKKDMGNNLFIFHGFVELFLNGKWVEGNCAFDKELCIRKNFPWVDFDGVKDGLFASTNNDGEPFVEYVKDHGVYNDAPHQEIMQAWAEGYPNRYENNGKPINPPKI
;
A
#
# COMPACT_ATOMS: atom_id res chain seq x y z
N LEU A 1 -12.77 -2.76 -4.28
CA LEU A 1 -11.36 -2.43 -3.91
C LEU A 1 -11.41 -1.35 -2.85
N HIS A 2 -10.66 -1.49 -1.77
CA HIS A 2 -10.55 -0.46 -0.75
C HIS A 2 -9.17 0.20 -0.88
N PHE A 3 -9.12 1.53 -0.87
CA PHE A 3 -7.87 2.28 -0.98
C PHE A 3 -7.62 3.16 0.25
N VAL A 4 -6.37 3.16 0.70
CA VAL A 4 -5.90 3.92 1.86
C VAL A 4 -4.55 4.57 1.54
N ASP A 5 -4.18 5.62 2.25
CA ASP A 5 -2.78 6.04 2.32
C ASP A 5 -2.12 5.39 3.53
N ILE A 6 -0.93 4.83 3.33
CA ILE A 6 -0.14 4.25 4.43
C ILE A 6 1.26 4.87 4.50
N VAL A 7 1.79 5.01 5.71
CA VAL A 7 3.22 5.26 5.93
C VAL A 7 3.88 3.92 6.22
N ASN A 8 4.86 3.52 5.40
CA ASN A 8 5.64 2.31 5.64
C ASN A 8 7.02 2.69 6.18
N HIS A 9 7.21 2.52 7.48
CA HIS A 9 8.44 2.87 8.20
C HIS A 9 9.62 1.97 7.84
N MET A 10 9.37 0.80 7.25
CA MET A 10 10.39 -0.17 6.86
C MET A 10 10.69 -0.19 5.36
N THR A 11 10.27 0.87 4.66
CA THR A 11 10.59 1.10 3.26
C THR A 11 12.11 1.19 3.06
N SER A 12 12.63 0.49 2.04
CA SER A 12 14.07 0.56 1.75
C SER A 12 14.51 1.98 1.42
N GLU A 13 15.72 2.37 1.84
CA GLU A 13 16.29 3.71 1.58
C GLU A 13 16.31 4.07 0.09
N ARG A 14 16.56 3.08 -0.79
CA ARG A 14 16.50 3.28 -2.24
C ARG A 14 15.11 3.74 -2.69
N LEU A 15 14.06 3.05 -2.25
CA LEU A 15 12.68 3.36 -2.61
C LEU A 15 12.22 4.67 -1.97
N LYS A 16 12.58 4.89 -0.70
CA LYS A 16 12.29 6.14 0.02
C LYS A 16 12.91 7.36 -0.69
N LYS A 17 14.15 7.24 -1.16
CA LYS A 17 14.82 8.29 -1.95
C LYS A 17 14.13 8.54 -3.29
N ASP A 18 13.73 7.48 -3.99
CA ASP A 18 13.03 7.56 -5.28
C ASP A 18 11.66 8.26 -5.14
N MET A 19 10.90 7.91 -4.11
CA MET A 19 9.60 8.52 -3.81
C MET A 19 9.72 9.90 -3.16
N GLY A 20 10.85 10.21 -2.52
CA GLY A 20 11.07 11.42 -1.73
C GLY A 20 10.48 11.36 -0.31
N ASN A 21 9.75 10.30 0.02
CA ASN A 21 9.13 10.06 1.32
C ASN A 21 8.89 8.54 1.51
N ASN A 22 8.19 8.15 2.58
CA ASN A 22 7.74 6.78 2.85
C ASN A 22 6.20 6.66 2.91
N LEU A 23 5.49 7.57 2.25
CA LEU A 23 4.04 7.59 2.12
C LEU A 23 3.62 6.84 0.86
N PHE A 24 2.76 5.85 0.98
CA PHE A 24 2.19 5.06 -0.10
C PHE A 24 0.74 5.50 -0.28
N ILE A 25 0.52 6.33 -1.30
CA ILE A 25 -0.76 6.96 -1.61
C ILE A 25 -1.58 5.97 -2.44
N PHE A 26 -2.86 5.78 -2.10
CA PHE A 26 -3.74 4.79 -2.72
C PHE A 26 -3.16 3.35 -2.66
N HIS A 27 -2.63 2.95 -1.49
CA HIS A 27 -2.38 1.53 -1.20
C HIS A 27 -3.71 0.76 -1.18
N GLY A 28 -3.80 -0.30 -1.98
CA GLY A 28 -5.05 -1.03 -2.19
C GLY A 28 -5.09 -2.39 -1.48
N PHE A 29 -6.27 -2.76 -0.99
CA PHE A 29 -6.61 -4.13 -0.59
C PHE A 29 -8.05 -4.48 -1.02
N VAL A 30 -8.46 -5.73 -0.83
CA VAL A 30 -9.80 -6.20 -1.21
C VAL A 30 -10.72 -6.32 -0.01
N GLU A 31 -12.00 -6.01 -0.19
CA GLU A 31 -13.07 -6.41 0.70
C GLU A 31 -13.82 -7.60 0.09
N LEU A 32 -14.03 -8.63 0.88
CA LEU A 32 -14.67 -9.88 0.46
C LEU A 32 -15.85 -10.17 1.36
N PHE A 33 -17.02 -10.48 0.78
CA PHE A 33 -18.18 -10.92 1.55
C PHE A 33 -18.17 -12.44 1.69
N LEU A 34 -17.69 -12.92 2.84
CA LEU A 34 -17.51 -14.34 3.15
C LEU A 34 -18.24 -14.68 4.45
N ASN A 35 -18.88 -15.84 4.52
CA ASN A 35 -19.54 -16.33 5.73
C ASN A 35 -20.54 -15.33 6.36
N GLY A 36 -21.21 -14.53 5.53
CA GLY A 36 -22.22 -13.56 5.97
C GLY A 36 -21.68 -12.24 6.54
N LYS A 37 -20.38 -11.95 6.36
CA LYS A 37 -19.77 -10.68 6.77
C LYS A 37 -18.71 -10.22 5.76
N TRP A 38 -18.35 -8.94 5.83
CA TRP A 38 -17.21 -8.40 5.12
C TRP A 38 -15.92 -8.71 5.88
N VAL A 39 -14.88 -9.08 5.14
CA VAL A 39 -13.51 -9.24 5.63
C VAL A 39 -12.54 -8.60 4.65
N GLU A 40 -11.48 -8.01 5.18
CA GLU A 40 -10.46 -7.30 4.41
C GLU A 40 -9.25 -8.20 4.15
N GLY A 41 -8.71 -8.18 2.94
CA GLY A 41 -7.58 -9.02 2.54
C GLY A 41 -6.50 -8.22 1.83
N ASN A 42 -5.36 -8.01 2.49
CA ASN A 42 -4.16 -7.44 1.91
C ASN A 42 -3.18 -8.54 1.52
N CYS A 43 -2.75 -8.54 0.25
CA CYS A 43 -1.85 -9.56 -0.31
C CYS A 43 -0.52 -8.98 -0.83
N ALA A 44 -0.07 -7.84 -0.28
CA ALA A 44 1.06 -7.10 -0.84
C ALA A 44 2.46 -7.71 -0.56
N PHE A 45 2.64 -8.57 0.43
CA PHE A 45 3.94 -9.20 0.74
C PHE A 45 3.88 -10.72 0.76
N ASP A 46 4.87 -11.38 0.14
CA ASP A 46 5.07 -12.82 0.23
C ASP A 46 5.74 -13.23 1.56
N LYS A 47 5.58 -14.51 1.91
CA LYS A 47 6.02 -15.05 3.20
C LYS A 47 7.54 -14.97 3.35
N GLU A 48 8.27 -15.30 2.30
CA GLU A 48 9.73 -15.28 2.29
C GLU A 48 10.26 -13.85 2.49
N LEU A 49 9.61 -12.84 1.90
CA LEU A 49 9.91 -11.44 2.14
C LEU A 49 9.67 -11.05 3.59
N CYS A 50 8.51 -11.40 4.17
CA CYS A 50 8.21 -11.10 5.56
C CYS A 50 9.26 -11.67 6.50
N ILE A 51 9.67 -12.93 6.30
CA ILE A 51 10.74 -13.56 7.09
C ILE A 51 12.07 -12.80 6.92
N ARG A 52 12.49 -12.52 5.67
CA ARG A 52 13.77 -11.83 5.41
C ARG A 52 13.83 -10.42 5.98
N LYS A 53 12.68 -9.74 6.10
CA LYS A 53 12.58 -8.35 6.52
C LYS A 53 12.08 -8.17 7.95
N ASN A 54 11.84 -9.27 8.66
CA ASN A 54 11.23 -9.28 9.99
C ASN A 54 9.87 -8.58 10.03
N PHE A 55 9.09 -8.67 8.95
CA PHE A 55 7.74 -8.13 8.93
C PHE A 55 6.76 -9.15 9.54
N PRO A 56 5.68 -8.68 10.17
CA PRO A 56 4.59 -9.54 10.56
C PRO A 56 3.97 -10.16 9.31
N TRP A 57 3.71 -11.46 9.39
CA TRP A 57 2.96 -12.15 8.34
C TRP A 57 1.51 -11.68 8.37
N VAL A 58 1.00 -11.26 7.22
CA VAL A 58 -0.44 -11.01 7.05
C VAL A 58 -1.06 -12.33 6.63
N ASP A 59 -1.65 -13.02 7.60
CA ASP A 59 -2.39 -14.25 7.33
C ASP A 59 -3.84 -13.92 6.97
N PHE A 60 -4.38 -14.58 5.95
CA PHE A 60 -5.78 -14.41 5.55
C PHE A 60 -6.46 -15.77 5.48
N ASP A 61 -7.31 -16.04 6.47
CA ASP A 61 -8.07 -17.29 6.60
C ASP A 61 -9.52 -17.17 6.11
N GLY A 62 -9.91 -15.99 5.59
CA GLY A 62 -11.29 -15.70 5.17
C GLY A 62 -12.28 -15.50 6.34
N VAL A 63 -11.78 -15.45 7.58
CA VAL A 63 -12.58 -15.21 8.79
C VAL A 63 -12.18 -13.91 9.47
N LYS A 64 -10.89 -13.57 9.52
CA LYS A 64 -10.40 -12.31 10.08
C LYS A 64 -9.83 -11.42 8.98
N ASP A 65 -9.77 -10.12 9.28
CA ASP A 65 -9.11 -9.16 8.40
C ASP A 65 -7.61 -9.46 8.34
N GLY A 66 -7.09 -9.54 7.13
CA GLY A 66 -5.67 -9.64 6.83
C GLY A 66 -5.13 -8.26 6.47
N LEU A 67 -4.89 -7.41 7.47
CA LEU A 67 -4.29 -6.09 7.31
C LEU A 67 -2.84 -6.05 7.84
N PHE A 68 -2.09 -5.01 7.48
CA PHE A 68 -0.77 -4.79 8.05
C PHE A 68 -0.87 -4.42 9.53
N ALA A 69 0.04 -4.95 10.34
CA ALA A 69 0.18 -4.53 11.73
C ALA A 69 0.92 -3.19 11.84
N SER A 70 0.68 -2.48 12.95
CA SER A 70 1.33 -1.19 13.23
C SER A 70 2.81 -1.33 13.59
N THR A 71 3.24 -2.49 14.08
CA THR A 71 4.63 -2.78 14.45
C THR A 71 5.15 -4.03 13.78
N ASN A 72 6.47 -4.13 13.64
CA ASN A 72 7.15 -5.35 13.20
C ASN A 72 7.21 -6.40 14.34
N ASN A 73 7.88 -7.52 14.11
CA ASN A 73 8.00 -8.57 15.15
C ASN A 73 8.86 -8.14 16.35
N ASP A 74 9.69 -7.10 16.22
CA ASP A 74 10.50 -6.53 17.31
C ASP A 74 9.78 -5.40 18.06
N GLY A 75 8.56 -5.03 17.63
CA GLY A 75 7.78 -3.93 18.21
C GLY A 75 8.12 -2.54 17.67
N GLU A 76 8.95 -2.44 16.64
CA GLU A 76 9.27 -1.19 15.96
C GLU A 76 8.15 -0.79 14.98
N PRO A 77 7.92 0.51 14.71
CA PRO A 77 6.89 0.94 13.76
C PRO A 77 7.03 0.28 12.39
N PHE A 78 5.92 -0.21 11.83
CA PHE A 78 5.88 -0.88 10.53
C PHE A 78 4.97 -0.14 9.55
N VAL A 79 3.65 -0.25 9.71
CA VAL A 79 2.67 0.41 8.83
C VAL A 79 1.70 1.26 9.63
N GLU A 80 1.56 2.53 9.25
CA GLU A 80 0.52 3.42 9.77
C GLU A 80 -0.49 3.71 8.67
N TYR A 81 -1.78 3.54 8.96
CA TYR A 81 -2.86 3.94 8.06
C TYR A 81 -3.23 5.39 8.33
N VAL A 82 -2.98 6.28 7.38
CA VAL A 82 -3.07 7.73 7.60
C VAL A 82 -4.26 8.39 6.90
N LYS A 83 -4.83 7.75 5.88
CA LYS A 83 -6.04 8.21 5.20
C LYS A 83 -6.83 7.04 4.63
N ASP A 84 -8.14 7.11 4.73
CA ASP A 84 -9.07 6.18 4.09
C ASP A 84 -9.75 6.90 2.91
N HIS A 85 -9.65 6.35 1.70
CA HIS A 85 -10.34 6.85 0.50
C HIS A 85 -11.62 6.08 0.20
N GLY A 86 -11.86 4.99 0.93
CA GLY A 86 -13.06 4.17 0.87
C GLY A 86 -13.03 3.08 -0.18
N VAL A 87 -14.22 2.55 -0.45
CA VAL A 87 -14.45 1.40 -1.34
C VAL A 87 -14.90 1.87 -2.71
N TYR A 88 -14.24 1.32 -3.72
CA TYR A 88 -14.53 1.55 -5.13
C TYR A 88 -14.89 0.23 -5.81
N ASN A 89 -15.80 0.29 -6.77
CA ASN A 89 -16.19 -0.87 -7.59
C ASN A 89 -15.05 -1.33 -8.53
N ASP A 90 -14.19 -0.40 -8.94
CA ASP A 90 -13.01 -0.61 -9.78
C ASP A 90 -11.90 0.37 -9.36
N ALA A 91 -10.67 0.21 -9.87
CA ALA A 91 -9.57 1.09 -9.53
C ALA A 91 -9.83 2.52 -10.09
N PRO A 92 -9.84 3.58 -9.24
CA PRO A 92 -10.06 4.95 -9.68
C PRO A 92 -8.78 5.52 -10.33
N HIS A 93 -8.43 5.00 -11.50
CA HIS A 93 -7.14 5.24 -12.16
C HIS A 93 -6.80 6.73 -12.30
N GLN A 94 -7.75 7.57 -12.69
CA GLN A 94 -7.50 9.01 -12.86
C GLN A 94 -7.14 9.70 -11.53
N GLU A 95 -7.87 9.38 -10.46
CA GLU A 95 -7.61 9.92 -9.11
C GLU A 95 -6.25 9.48 -8.59
N ILE A 96 -5.93 8.19 -8.74
CA ILE A 96 -4.63 7.60 -8.35
C ILE A 96 -3.49 8.32 -9.08
N MET A 97 -3.59 8.45 -10.41
CA MET A 97 -2.54 9.07 -11.22
C MET A 97 -2.33 10.55 -10.88
N GLN A 98 -3.42 11.28 -10.62
CA GLN A 98 -3.32 12.67 -10.18
C GLN A 98 -2.64 12.77 -8.81
N ALA A 99 -3.10 11.98 -7.84
CA ALA A 99 -2.54 11.99 -6.49
C ALA A 99 -1.06 11.57 -6.47
N TRP A 100 -0.65 10.63 -7.33
CA TRP A 100 0.75 10.23 -7.47
C TRP A 100 1.62 11.32 -8.11
N ALA A 101 1.10 12.04 -9.11
CA ALA A 101 1.83 13.15 -9.72
C ALA A 101 2.09 14.29 -8.70
N GLU A 102 1.11 14.55 -7.82
CA GLU A 102 1.23 15.55 -6.76
C GLU A 102 2.10 15.06 -5.58
N GLY A 103 1.96 13.79 -5.18
CA GLY A 103 2.61 13.23 -4.00
C GLY A 103 4.03 12.68 -4.20
N TYR A 104 4.42 12.40 -5.45
CA TYR A 104 5.73 11.82 -5.80
C TYR A 104 6.48 12.64 -6.87
N PRO A 105 6.75 13.94 -6.66
CA PRO A 105 7.34 14.81 -7.68
C PRO A 105 8.65 14.25 -8.25
N ASN A 106 9.52 13.66 -7.41
CA ASN A 106 10.79 13.06 -7.87
C ASN A 106 10.62 11.94 -8.90
N ARG A 107 9.52 11.20 -8.85
CA ARG A 107 9.20 10.16 -9.84
C ARG A 107 8.69 10.77 -11.14
N TYR A 108 7.94 11.86 -11.06
CA TYR A 108 7.23 12.45 -12.20
C TYR A 108 7.94 13.64 -12.86
N GLU A 109 8.95 14.24 -12.22
CA GLU A 109 9.66 15.44 -12.72
C GLU A 109 11.02 15.14 -13.39
N ASN A 110 11.46 13.88 -13.47
CA ASN A 110 12.81 13.58 -13.96
C ASN A 110 12.92 13.72 -15.50
N ASN A 111 13.55 14.83 -15.95
CA ASN A 111 14.00 15.14 -17.32
C ASN A 111 12.97 15.65 -18.35
N GLY A 112 11.93 16.38 -17.94
CA GLY A 112 11.10 17.15 -18.90
C GLY A 112 10.34 16.29 -19.92
N LYS A 113 10.21 14.99 -19.66
CA LYS A 113 9.33 14.08 -20.39
C LYS A 113 8.31 13.56 -19.41
N PRO A 114 7.00 13.74 -19.64
CA PRO A 114 6.00 13.06 -18.82
C PRO A 114 6.29 11.55 -18.91
N ILE A 115 6.51 10.92 -17.77
CA ILE A 115 6.42 9.47 -17.71
C ILE A 115 4.97 9.13 -18.05
N ASN A 116 4.77 8.49 -19.20
CA ASN A 116 3.48 7.94 -19.53
C ASN A 116 3.07 7.01 -18.38
N PRO A 117 1.82 7.06 -17.90
CA PRO A 117 1.31 6.01 -17.02
C PRO A 117 1.65 4.64 -17.63
N PRO A 118 1.94 3.62 -16.80
CA PRO A 118 2.15 2.27 -17.30
C PRO A 118 1.02 1.94 -18.28
N LYS A 119 1.39 1.57 -19.51
CA LYS A 119 0.41 1.20 -20.53
C LYS A 119 -0.27 -0.08 -20.06
N ILE A 120 -1.60 -0.01 -19.95
CA ILE A 120 -2.51 -1.15 -19.71
C ILE A 120 -2.37 -2.14 -20.87
#